data_AF-A0A356W7G2-F1
#
_entry.id   AF-A0A356W7G2-F1
#
_cell.length_a   1.000
_cell.length_b   1.000
_cell.length_c   1.000
_cell.angle_alpha   90.00
_cell.angle_beta   90.00
_cell.angle_gamma   90.00
#
_symmetry.space_group_name_H-M   'P 1'
#
loop_
_entity.id
_entity.type
_entity.pdbx_description
1 polymer ?
#
loop_
_entity_poly.entity_id
_entity_poly.type
_entity_poly.pdbx_seq_one_letter_code
_entity_poly.pdbx_strand_id
1 'polypeptide(L)'
;QVWFACRQAELLLGKLNDTPVKEFEVDTASFADLQALVAETISRIEAQADAKESFAEAKTPLELPGMPTLSMTGQDYIDEWLTPNFYFHLVTAYDILRAEGLAIGKADYLSHLRPLLAAAMAS
;
A
#
# COMPACT_ATOMS: atom_id res chain seq x y z
N GLN A 1 -4.62 -1.31 10.86
CA GLN A 1 -4.94 -1.55 9.43
C GLN A 1 -4.34 -0.48 8.52
N VAL A 2 -4.56 0.82 8.78
CA VAL A 2 -3.94 1.93 8.02
C VAL A 2 -2.42 1.78 7.89
N TRP A 3 -1.72 1.57 9.01
CA TRP A 3 -0.27 1.35 8.98
C TRP A 3 0.14 0.17 8.08
N PHE A 4 -0.54 -0.97 8.19
CA PHE A 4 -0.22 -2.15 7.37
C PHE A 4 -0.41 -1.91 5.87
N ALA A 5 -1.43 -1.13 5.48
CA ALA A 5 -1.61 -0.73 4.08
C ALA A 5 -0.45 0.15 3.60
N CYS A 6 -0.05 1.18 4.36
CA CYS A 6 1.12 1.99 4.04
C CYS A 6 2.40 1.15 3.99
N ARG A 7 2.58 0.23 4.95
CA ARG A 7 3.73 -0.67 5.06
C ARG A 7 3.96 -1.48 3.79
N GLN A 8 2.91 -1.89 3.07
CA GLN A 8 3.07 -2.63 1.81
C GLN A 8 3.77 -1.78 0.74
N ALA A 9 3.37 -0.51 0.58
CA ALA A 9 4.02 0.41 -0.35
C ALA A 9 5.45 0.73 0.07
N GLU A 10 5.67 0.95 1.37
CA GLU A 10 7.00 1.24 1.93
C GLU A 10 7.98 0.08 1.76
N LEU A 11 7.54 -1.17 1.90
CA LEU A 11 8.37 -2.34 1.65
C LEU A 11 8.83 -2.42 0.20
N LEU A 12 7.97 -2.08 -0.76
CA LEU A 12 8.36 -2.00 -2.17
C LEU A 12 9.35 -0.87 -2.40
N LEU A 13 9.10 0.32 -1.87
CA LEU A 13 10.02 1.46 -1.99
C LEU A 13 11.39 1.14 -1.39
N GLY A 14 11.44 0.48 -0.24
CA GLY A 14 12.70 0.03 0.37
C GLY A 14 13.46 -0.95 -0.54
N LYS A 15 12.76 -1.90 -1.15
CA LYS A 15 13.36 -2.84 -2.13
C LYS A 15 13.84 -2.14 -3.41
N LEU A 16 13.07 -1.19 -3.93
CA LEU A 16 13.43 -0.44 -5.14
C LEU A 16 14.64 0.47 -4.91
N ASN A 17 14.74 1.07 -3.72
CA ASN A 17 15.76 2.07 -3.42
C ASN A 17 16.95 1.52 -2.61
N ASP A 18 16.90 0.26 -2.22
CA ASP A 18 17.87 -0.38 -1.31
C ASP A 18 18.00 0.40 0.01
N THR A 19 16.86 0.82 0.56
CA THR A 19 16.77 1.58 1.80
C THR A 19 15.97 0.83 2.86
N PRO A 20 16.35 0.96 4.15
CA PRO A 20 15.60 0.35 5.22
C PRO A 20 14.23 1.03 5.33
N VAL A 21 13.20 0.22 5.58
CA VAL A 21 11.86 0.75 5.84
C VAL A 21 11.82 1.30 7.25
N LYS A 22 11.31 2.53 7.40
CA LYS A 22 11.08 3.12 8.72
C LYS A 22 10.01 2.31 9.47
N GLU A 23 10.30 1.99 10.72
CA GLU A 23 9.30 1.43 11.63
C GLU A 23 8.39 2.55 12.17
N PHE A 24 7.17 2.18 12.54
CA PHE A 24 6.15 3.10 13.05
C PHE A 24 5.54 2.50 14.31
N GLU A 25 5.53 3.27 15.39
CA GLU A 25 4.99 2.87 16.70
C GLU A 25 3.46 2.92 16.67
N VAL A 26 2.84 1.80 16.29
CA VAL A 26 1.38 1.72 16.08
C VAL A 26 0.60 1.84 17.39
N ASP A 27 1.10 1.27 18.49
CA ASP A 27 0.36 1.15 19.75
C ASP A 27 0.05 2.48 20.42
N THR A 28 0.84 3.52 20.11
CA THR A 28 0.68 4.87 20.66
C THR A 28 0.19 5.89 19.63
N ALA A 29 -0.16 5.46 18.42
CA ALA A 29 -0.49 6.36 17.32
C ALA A 29 -1.86 7.03 17.49
N SER A 30 -1.90 8.35 17.30
CA SER A 30 -3.14 9.11 17.16
C SER A 30 -3.68 9.07 15.72
N PHE A 31 -4.92 9.52 15.53
CA PHE A 31 -5.46 9.71 14.17
C PHE A 31 -4.65 10.70 13.33
N ALA A 32 -4.11 11.75 13.95
CA ALA A 32 -3.26 12.71 13.26
C ALA A 32 -1.96 12.06 12.77
N ASP A 33 -1.37 11.16 13.57
CA ASP A 33 -0.16 10.42 13.18
C ASP A 33 -0.45 9.48 12.02
N LEU A 34 -1.61 8.82 12.01
CA LEU A 34 -2.03 7.96 10.90
C LEU A 34 -2.27 8.75 9.61
N GLN A 35 -2.86 9.95 9.70
CA GLN A 35 -3.02 10.83 8.54
C GLN A 35 -1.67 11.31 8.00
N ALA A 36 -0.75 11.69 8.90
CA ALA A 36 0.61 12.07 8.53
C ALA A 36 1.37 10.91 7.87
N LEU A 37 1.21 9.68 8.38
CA LEU A 37 1.78 8.47 7.79
C LEU A 37 1.28 8.24 6.36
N VAL A 38 -0.03 8.39 6.12
CA VAL A 38 -0.61 8.26 4.77
C VAL A 38 -0.03 9.31 3.83
N ALA A 39 0.03 10.57 4.27
CA ALA A 39 0.58 11.67 3.47
C ALA A 39 2.08 11.47 3.16
N GLU A 40 2.88 11.05 4.13
CA GLU A 40 4.30 10.75 3.93
C GLU A 40 4.50 9.59 2.95
N THR A 41 3.69 8.53 3.07
CA THR A 41 3.74 7.37 2.18
C THR A 41 3.40 7.77 0.74
N ILE A 42 2.33 8.55 0.54
CA ILE A 42 1.95 9.06 -0.79
C ILE A 42 3.07 9.91 -1.37
N SER A 43 3.63 10.85 -0.59
CA SER A 43 4.72 11.70 -1.05
C SER A 43 5.96 10.92 -1.48
N ARG A 44 6.30 9.83 -0.78
CA ARG A 44 7.40 8.95 -1.17
C ARG A 44 7.12 8.17 -2.45
N ILE A 45 5.89 7.68 -2.63
CA ILE A 45 5.47 7.02 -3.88
C ILE A 45 5.58 8.01 -5.04
N GLU A 46 5.09 9.24 -4.87
CA GLU A 46 5.14 10.28 -5.92
C GLU A 46 6.56 10.73 -6.25
N ALA A 47 7.47 10.70 -5.26
CA ALA A 47 8.88 11.03 -5.45
C ALA A 47 9.69 9.88 -6.10
N GLN A 48 9.12 8.68 -6.23
CA GLN A 48 9.78 7.55 -6.87
C GLN A 48 9.95 7.81 -8.36
N ALA A 49 11.17 8.14 -8.79
CA ALA A 49 11.46 8.55 -10.17
C ALA A 49 11.46 7.38 -11.18
N ASP A 50 11.82 6.17 -10.76
CA ASP A 50 11.93 5.01 -11.65
C ASP A 50 11.17 3.80 -11.09
N ALA A 51 10.22 3.28 -11.89
CA ALA A 51 9.81 1.89 -11.82
C ALA A 51 10.94 1.09 -12.44
N LYS A 52 11.92 0.65 -11.65
CA LYS A 52 13.06 -0.13 -12.15
C LYS A 52 12.52 -1.37 -12.86
N GLU A 53 12.42 -1.38 -14.20
CA GLU A 53 11.94 -2.55 -14.96
C GLU A 53 12.76 -3.80 -14.62
N SER A 54 14.04 -3.60 -14.31
CA SER A 54 14.93 -4.65 -13.79
C SER A 54 14.47 -5.27 -12.47
N PHE A 55 13.71 -4.55 -11.64
CA PHE A 55 13.11 -5.09 -10.42
C PHE A 55 12.06 -6.16 -10.74
N ALA A 56 11.23 -5.94 -11.76
CA ALA A 56 10.15 -6.87 -12.10
C ALA A 56 10.68 -8.27 -12.38
N GLU A 57 11.83 -8.38 -13.06
CA GLU A 57 12.47 -9.65 -13.41
C GLU A 57 13.42 -10.18 -12.32
N ALA A 58 13.93 -9.30 -11.44
CA ALA A 58 14.90 -9.66 -10.42
C ALA A 58 14.31 -10.63 -9.38
N LYS A 59 15.16 -11.53 -8.88
CA LYS A 59 14.79 -12.40 -7.75
C LYS A 59 14.66 -11.57 -6.49
N THR A 60 13.44 -11.51 -5.97
CA THR A 60 13.06 -10.82 -4.75
C THR A 60 12.80 -11.85 -3.65
N PRO A 61 13.52 -11.77 -2.52
CA PRO A 61 13.22 -12.61 -1.36
C PRO A 61 12.00 -12.08 -0.61
N LEU A 62 11.10 -13.01 -0.26
CA LEU A 62 10.04 -12.82 0.70
C LEU A 62 10.34 -13.66 1.94
N GLU A 63 10.48 -13.01 3.07
CA GLU A 63 10.73 -13.64 4.37
C GLU A 63 9.46 -13.60 5.20
N LEU A 64 9.03 -14.77 5.67
CA LEU A 64 7.86 -14.91 6.54
C LEU A 64 8.30 -15.60 7.84
N PRO A 65 7.88 -15.11 9.01
CA PRO A 65 8.25 -15.71 10.29
C PRO A 65 7.92 -17.21 10.35
N GLY A 66 8.92 -18.03 10.66
CA GLY A 66 8.75 -19.48 10.81
C GLY A 66 8.63 -20.27 9.49
N MET A 67 8.80 -19.62 8.33
CA MET A 67 8.74 -20.27 7.01
C MET A 67 10.09 -20.17 6.28
N PRO A 68 10.39 -21.07 5.34
CA PRO A 68 11.50 -20.88 4.41
C PRO A 68 11.33 -19.59 3.60
N THR A 69 12.45 -18.91 3.30
CA THR A 69 12.45 -17.75 2.40
C THR A 69 11.94 -18.16 1.03
N LEU A 70 10.91 -17.47 0.55
CA LEU A 70 10.38 -17.67 -0.79
C LEU A 70 11.10 -16.73 -1.77
N SER A 71 11.74 -17.30 -2.79
CA SER A 71 12.38 -16.54 -3.86
C SER A 71 11.46 -16.45 -5.07
N MET A 72 11.01 -15.25 -5.40
CA MET A 72 10.05 -14.96 -6.47
C MET A 72 10.56 -13.84 -7.38
N THR A 73 9.92 -13.58 -8.52
CA THR A 73 10.25 -12.37 -9.30
C THR A 73 9.72 -11.12 -8.58
N GLY A 74 10.23 -9.93 -8.92
CA GLY A 74 9.67 -8.69 -8.38
C GLY A 74 8.23 -8.46 -8.82
N GLN A 75 7.86 -8.91 -10.02
CA GLN A 75 6.47 -8.88 -10.50
C GLN A 75 5.57 -9.79 -9.65
N ASP A 76 5.98 -11.05 -9.42
CA ASP A 76 5.23 -11.97 -8.53
C ASP A 76 5.12 -11.39 -7.12
N TYR A 77 6.16 -10.72 -6.61
CA TYR A 77 6.10 -10.04 -5.31
C TYR A 77 5.03 -8.95 -5.29
N ILE A 78 4.88 -8.19 -6.37
CA ILE A 78 3.85 -7.15 -6.46
C ILE A 78 2.46 -7.78 -6.56
N ASP A 79 2.29 -8.75 -7.44
CA ASP A 79 0.98 -9.30 -7.80
C ASP A 79 0.43 -10.28 -6.75
N GLU A 80 1.27 -11.16 -6.22
CA GLU A 80 0.85 -12.27 -5.34
C GLU A 80 1.01 -11.93 -3.86
N TRP A 81 1.90 -10.99 -3.51
CA TRP A 81 2.14 -10.61 -2.11
C TRP A 81 1.63 -9.21 -1.80
N LEU A 82 2.22 -8.18 -2.42
CA LEU A 82 1.99 -6.79 -2.04
C LEU A 82 0.55 -6.36 -2.29
N THR A 83 0.06 -6.56 -3.50
CA THR A 83 -1.26 -6.08 -3.93
C THR A 83 -2.40 -6.70 -3.12
N PRO A 84 -2.43 -8.03 -2.90
CA PRO A 84 -3.45 -8.66 -2.07
C PRO A 84 -3.39 -8.18 -0.61
N ASN A 85 -2.19 -8.08 -0.03
CA ASN A 85 -2.02 -7.58 1.34
C ASN A 85 -2.49 -6.12 1.47
N PHE A 86 -2.13 -5.26 0.50
CA PHE A 86 -2.54 -3.86 0.48
C PHE A 86 -4.07 -3.75 0.51
N TYR A 87 -4.76 -4.44 -0.40
CA TYR A 87 -6.21 -4.36 -0.48
C TYR A 87 -6.90 -5.01 0.71
N PHE A 88 -6.36 -6.10 1.27
CA PHE A 88 -6.87 -6.69 2.50
C PHE A 88 -6.85 -5.68 3.66
N HIS A 89 -5.73 -5.00 3.89
CA HIS A 89 -5.61 -4.02 4.96
C HIS A 89 -6.44 -2.75 4.68
N LEU A 90 -6.50 -2.30 3.43
CA LEU A 90 -7.31 -1.15 3.03
C LEU A 90 -8.80 -1.40 3.26
N VAL A 91 -9.34 -2.52 2.78
CA VAL A 91 -10.77 -2.84 2.95
C VAL A 91 -11.09 -3.10 4.41
N THR A 92 -10.20 -3.74 5.17
CA THR A 92 -10.41 -3.94 6.60
C THR A 92 -10.42 -2.60 7.37
N ALA A 93 -9.57 -1.64 7.00
CA ALA A 93 -9.61 -0.29 7.59
C ALA A 93 -10.94 0.42 7.26
N TYR A 94 -11.39 0.32 6.01
CA TYR A 94 -12.68 0.83 5.56
C TYR A 94 -13.84 0.22 6.38
N ASP A 95 -13.85 -1.10 6.56
CA ASP A 95 -14.90 -1.82 7.27
C ASP A 95 -14.95 -1.45 8.75
N ILE A 96 -13.79 -1.31 9.42
CA ILE A 96 -13.71 -0.86 10.82
C ILE A 96 -14.31 0.55 10.94
N LEU A 97 -13.88 1.50 10.11
CA LEU A 97 -14.39 2.88 10.18
C LEU A 97 -15.90 2.95 9.92
N ARG A 98 -16.39 2.16 8.96
CA ARG A 98 -17.81 2.04 8.68
C ARG A 98 -18.58 1.43 9.85
N ALA A 99 -18.04 0.39 10.50
CA ALA A 99 -18.64 -0.25 11.66
C ALA A 99 -18.70 0.70 12.87
N GLU A 100 -17.70 1.56 13.04
CA GLU A 100 -17.67 2.63 14.06
C GLU A 100 -18.55 3.85 13.73
N GLY A 101 -19.36 3.77 12.67
CA GLY A 101 -20.38 4.77 12.34
C GLY A 101 -19.92 5.91 11.42
N LEU A 102 -18.71 5.84 10.85
CA LEU A 102 -18.30 6.79 9.82
C LEU A 102 -19.19 6.60 8.58
N ALA A 103 -19.75 7.71 8.08
CA ALA A 103 -20.67 7.71 6.95
C ALA A 103 -19.96 7.54 5.59
N ILE A 104 -19.33 6.38 5.39
CA ILE A 104 -18.63 6.00 4.15
C ILE A 104 -19.35 4.84 3.44
N GLY A 105 -19.22 4.82 2.11
CA GLY A 105 -19.92 3.96 1.17
C GLY A 105 -18.98 3.31 0.16
N LYS A 106 -19.53 2.39 -0.66
CA LYS A 106 -18.80 1.81 -1.80
C LYS A 106 -18.31 2.89 -2.76
N ALA A 107 -19.05 4.00 -2.88
CA ALA A 107 -18.67 5.16 -3.70
C ALA A 107 -17.37 5.82 -3.21
N ASP A 108 -17.13 5.89 -1.89
CA ASP A 108 -15.88 6.44 -1.33
C ASP A 108 -14.70 5.52 -1.63
N TYR A 109 -14.88 4.20 -1.48
CA TYR A 109 -13.87 3.20 -1.82
C TYR A 109 -13.53 3.21 -3.33
N LEU A 110 -14.55 3.33 -4.19
CA LEU A 110 -14.39 3.40 -5.65
C LEU A 110 -14.11 4.82 -6.17
N SER A 111 -13.72 5.75 -5.30
CA SER A 111 -13.52 7.15 -5.67
C SER A 111 -12.44 7.37 -6.74
N HIS A 112 -11.54 6.40 -6.93
CA HIS A 112 -10.54 6.38 -7.99
C HIS A 112 -11.16 6.33 -9.41
N LEU A 113 -12.42 5.93 -9.55
CA LEU A 113 -13.13 5.94 -10.84
C LEU A 113 -13.57 7.35 -11.27
N ARG A 114 -13.55 8.34 -10.37
CA ARG A 114 -14.07 9.69 -10.66
C ARG A 114 -13.44 10.34 -11.91
N PRO A 115 -12.11 10.32 -12.12
CA PRO A 115 -11.50 10.88 -13.32
C PRO A 115 -11.93 10.15 -14.60
N LEU A 116 -12.07 8.83 -14.55
CA LEU A 116 -12.48 8.01 -15.70
C LEU A 116 -13.93 8.30 -16.11
N LEU A 117 -14.83 8.40 -15.12
CA LEU A 117 -16.22 8.76 -15.36
C LEU A 117 -16.35 10.17 -15.94
N ALA A 118 -15.58 11.13 -15.43
CA ALA A 118 -15.56 12.49 -15.96
C ALA A 118 -15.12 12.54 -17.43
N ALA A 119 -14.08 11.79 -17.79
CA ALA A 119 -13.62 11.68 -19.18
C ALA A 119 -14.69 11.08 -20.11
N ALA A 120 -15.37 10.01 -19.68
CA ALA A 120 -16.41 9.35 -20.48
C ALA A 120 -17.68 10.21 -20.67
N MET A 121 -17.98 11.13 -19.75
CA MET A 121 -19.12 12.05 -19.90
C MET A 121 -18.81 13.27 -20.78
N ALA A 122 -17.53 13.55 -21.03
CA ALA A 122 -17.07 14.67 -21.86
C ALA A 122 -16.92 14.30 -23.35
N SER A 123 -17.03 13.01 -23.68
CA SER A 123 -17.02 12.45 -25.05
C SER A 123 -18.43 12.26 -25.59
#